data_AF-A0A9E3XEP1-F1
#
_entry.id   AF-A0A9E3XEP1-F1
#
_cell.length_a   1.000
_cell.length_b   1.000
_cell.length_c   1.000
_cell.angle_alpha   90.00
_cell.angle_beta   90.00
_cell.angle_gamma   90.00
#
_symmetry.space_group_name_H-M   'P 1'
#
loop_
_entity.id
_entity.type
_entity.pdbx_description
1 polymer ?
#
loop_
_entity_poly.entity_id
_entity_poly.type
_entity_poly.pdbx_seq_one_letter_code
_entity_poly.pdbx_strand_id
1 'polypeptide(L)'
;GGSGGSDADAAPAGAIALSAWDPATPYLKRIGAAPPEAWAAIYREEKSEYPNSSAFFLDMADFYIAKEQPDTALRVLSNIAEMELENPQLLRILGHRLSQLNYPNLARSVFEDVLEMRPEEPQSYRDLGLVCAAAGDYQRAVDLLYEVVTGQWDDRFPQIELIALDELNALAALHGDSLDLSTIDPRLRRNLPVDIRVVLNWDADNCDMDLWVTDPNGEKCYYDNNQSYIGGIMSRDFTRGYGPEAFMLRRSKAGEYRIQVNYYGNSQQVLAGATTIQVTLYTDFGRPQMARKDITMRLEDVEEVIDVGRFLVGDVSAAGAGSGAGSARLLQFSPAREAGQALPFLQHSGIFLLALLLVMVLLVPNWRFPR
;
A
#
# COMPACT_ATOMS: atom_id res chain seq x y z
N GLY A 1 11.08 -18.23 47.10
CA GLY A 1 12.11 -17.61 46.23
C GLY A 1 11.78 -18.03 44.82
N GLY A 2 11.42 -17.06 43.98
CA GLY A 2 11.01 -17.30 42.59
C GLY A 2 12.20 -17.45 41.65
N SER A 3 11.98 -18.20 40.58
CA SER A 3 12.77 -18.16 39.35
C SER A 3 11.79 -18.08 38.18
N GLY A 4 11.41 -16.85 37.83
CA GLY A 4 10.68 -16.55 36.60
C GLY A 4 11.67 -16.56 35.44
N GLY A 5 11.64 -17.62 34.64
CA GLY A 5 12.28 -17.65 33.32
C GLY A 5 11.36 -16.95 32.32
N SER A 6 11.87 -15.90 31.70
CA SER A 6 11.23 -15.20 30.59
C SER A 6 11.46 -15.98 29.30
N ASP A 7 10.50 -16.83 28.92
CA ASP A 7 10.43 -17.38 27.57
C ASP A 7 9.84 -16.29 26.65
N ALA A 8 10.74 -15.55 26.00
CA ALA A 8 10.39 -14.75 24.84
C ALA A 8 10.17 -15.70 23.67
N ASP A 9 8.93 -16.18 23.52
CA ASP A 9 8.48 -16.95 22.35
C ASP A 9 8.77 -16.13 21.08
N ALA A 10 9.73 -16.61 20.28
CA ALA A 10 10.02 -16.08 18.96
C ALA A 10 8.87 -16.45 18.01
N ALA A 11 8.28 -15.45 17.35
CA ALA A 11 7.25 -15.66 16.34
C ALA A 11 7.84 -16.45 15.14
N PRO A 12 7.11 -17.44 14.60
CA PRO A 12 7.57 -18.21 13.45
C PRO A 12 7.61 -17.35 12.17
N ALA A 13 8.66 -17.53 11.36
CA ALA A 13 8.89 -16.76 10.14
C ALA A 13 7.79 -17.02 9.08
N GLY A 14 7.24 -15.94 8.51
CA GLY A 14 6.22 -15.95 7.46
C GLY A 14 6.78 -16.02 6.03
N ALA A 15 5.95 -16.38 5.03
CA ALA A 15 6.19 -16.09 3.60
C ALA A 15 4.88 -15.71 2.87
N ILE A 16 4.96 -14.89 1.79
CA ILE A 16 3.80 -14.40 1.01
C ILE A 16 3.88 -14.82 -0.47
N ALA A 17 2.76 -15.29 -1.04
CA ALA A 17 2.58 -15.59 -2.47
C ALA A 17 1.54 -14.63 -3.11
N LEU A 18 1.76 -14.17 -4.34
CA LEU A 18 0.94 -13.13 -5.03
C LEU A 18 0.28 -13.64 -6.32
N SER A 19 -0.87 -13.07 -6.68
CA SER A 19 -1.49 -13.16 -8.01
C SER A 19 -1.02 -12.01 -8.91
N ALA A 20 -0.79 -12.24 -10.21
CA ALA A 20 -0.31 -11.22 -11.15
C ALA A 20 -1.45 -10.57 -11.94
N TRP A 21 -1.41 -9.25 -12.11
CA TRP A 21 -2.30 -8.45 -12.95
C TRP A 21 -1.91 -8.56 -14.44
N ASP A 22 -2.85 -8.88 -15.33
CA ASP A 22 -2.64 -8.94 -16.80
C ASP A 22 -3.91 -8.48 -17.55
N PRO A 23 -4.08 -7.17 -17.80
CA PRO A 23 -5.25 -6.68 -18.51
C PRO A 23 -5.08 -6.96 -20.00
N ALA A 24 -6.13 -7.44 -20.66
CA ALA A 24 -6.07 -7.97 -22.03
C ALA A 24 -5.96 -6.88 -23.14
N THR A 25 -5.27 -5.77 -22.87
CA THR A 25 -5.19 -4.59 -23.73
C THR A 25 -4.27 -4.80 -24.96
N PRO A 26 -4.58 -4.17 -26.11
CA PRO A 26 -3.78 -4.34 -27.33
C PRO A 26 -2.31 -3.91 -27.17
N TYR A 27 -2.06 -2.80 -26.47
CA TYR A 27 -0.71 -2.25 -26.28
C TYR A 27 0.16 -3.11 -25.35
N LEU A 28 -0.42 -3.70 -24.29
CA LEU A 28 0.33 -4.62 -23.41
C LEU A 28 0.66 -5.95 -24.11
N LYS A 29 -0.27 -6.48 -24.90
CA LYS A 29 0.01 -7.66 -25.74
C LYS A 29 1.14 -7.39 -26.73
N ARG A 30 1.14 -6.20 -27.35
CA ARG A 30 2.17 -5.80 -28.32
C ARG A 30 3.54 -5.66 -27.67
N ILE A 31 3.66 -4.90 -26.58
CA ILE A 31 4.95 -4.69 -25.91
C ILE A 31 5.45 -5.97 -25.22
N GLY A 32 4.55 -6.78 -24.68
CA GLY A 32 4.86 -8.06 -24.05
C GLY A 32 5.40 -9.13 -25.01
N ALA A 33 4.96 -9.11 -26.27
CA ALA A 33 5.46 -9.99 -27.34
C ALA A 33 6.78 -9.51 -27.97
N ALA A 34 7.19 -8.27 -27.70
CA ALA A 34 8.35 -7.65 -28.32
C ALA A 34 9.65 -7.90 -27.51
N PRO A 35 10.82 -7.94 -28.18
CA PRO A 35 12.08 -8.07 -27.48
C PRO A 35 12.45 -6.75 -26.75
N PRO A 36 13.29 -6.80 -25.70
CA PRO A 36 13.58 -5.65 -24.84
C PRO A 36 14.05 -4.37 -25.57
N GLU A 37 14.80 -4.52 -26.66
CA GLU A 37 15.27 -3.42 -27.49
C GLU A 37 14.15 -2.63 -28.18
N ALA A 38 12.97 -3.24 -28.34
CA ALA A 38 11.82 -2.62 -28.99
C ALA A 38 10.87 -1.90 -28.01
N TRP A 39 10.97 -2.16 -26.71
CA TRP A 39 10.02 -1.64 -25.70
C TRP A 39 9.93 -0.11 -25.71
N ALA A 40 11.06 0.60 -25.79
CA ALA A 40 11.08 2.06 -25.82
C ALA A 40 10.51 2.65 -27.12
N ALA A 41 10.60 1.94 -28.24
CA ALA A 41 9.98 2.36 -29.49
C ALA A 41 8.46 2.17 -29.43
N ILE A 42 8.02 0.98 -29.01
CA ILE A 42 6.60 0.65 -28.85
C ILE A 42 5.94 1.61 -27.85
N TYR A 43 6.52 1.82 -26.68
CA TYR A 43 5.99 2.77 -25.70
C TYR A 43 5.77 4.17 -26.28
N ARG A 44 6.71 4.68 -27.10
CA ARG A 44 6.57 6.01 -27.72
C ARG A 44 5.46 6.06 -28.76
N GLU A 45 5.32 5.01 -29.55
CA GLU A 45 4.24 4.89 -30.54
C GLU A 45 2.88 4.82 -29.84
N GLU A 46 2.73 3.92 -28.86
CA GLU A 46 1.50 3.78 -28.08
C GLU A 46 1.16 5.06 -27.31
N LYS A 47 2.17 5.74 -26.73
CA LYS A 47 1.97 7.04 -26.05
C LYS A 47 1.34 8.09 -26.99
N SER A 48 1.65 8.05 -28.29
CA SER A 48 1.05 8.99 -29.24
C SER A 48 -0.43 8.70 -29.54
N GLU A 49 -0.86 7.45 -29.37
CA GLU A 49 -2.26 7.04 -29.49
C GLU A 49 -3.03 7.27 -28.19
N TYR A 50 -2.35 7.19 -27.04
CA TYR A 50 -2.93 7.32 -25.70
C TYR A 50 -2.36 8.49 -24.86
N PRO A 51 -2.24 9.73 -25.41
CA PRO A 51 -1.49 10.80 -24.76
C PRO A 51 -2.09 11.28 -23.44
N ASN A 52 -3.40 11.10 -23.25
CA ASN A 52 -4.15 11.55 -22.07
C ASN A 52 -4.81 10.39 -21.31
N SER A 53 -4.29 9.16 -21.45
CA SER A 53 -4.85 8.00 -20.76
C SER A 53 -4.05 7.66 -19.50
N SER A 54 -4.58 8.00 -18.33
CA SER A 54 -3.97 7.64 -17.03
C SER A 54 -3.82 6.13 -16.88
N ALA A 55 -4.83 5.37 -17.31
CA ALA A 55 -4.80 3.91 -17.37
C ALA A 55 -3.60 3.38 -18.16
N PHE A 56 -3.37 3.92 -19.36
CA PHE A 56 -2.23 3.54 -20.20
C PHE A 56 -0.88 3.77 -19.49
N PHE A 57 -0.70 4.93 -18.85
CA PHE A 57 0.55 5.22 -18.15
C PHE A 57 0.73 4.34 -16.91
N LEU A 58 -0.34 4.01 -16.18
CA LEU A 58 -0.28 3.06 -15.07
C LEU A 58 0.09 1.65 -15.56
N ASP A 59 -0.54 1.17 -16.62
CA ASP A 59 -0.27 -0.15 -17.19
C ASP A 59 1.16 -0.27 -17.74
N MET A 60 1.65 0.78 -18.40
CA MET A 60 3.04 0.83 -18.86
C MET A 60 4.03 0.90 -17.70
N ALA A 61 3.72 1.62 -16.62
CA ALA A 61 4.56 1.64 -15.43
C ALA A 61 4.62 0.24 -14.77
N ASP A 62 3.47 -0.42 -14.61
CA ASP A 62 3.40 -1.79 -14.08
C ASP A 62 4.18 -2.78 -14.95
N PHE A 63 4.09 -2.66 -16.28
CA PHE A 63 4.92 -3.43 -17.21
C PHE A 63 6.42 -3.25 -16.93
N TYR A 64 6.91 -2.01 -16.84
CA TYR A 64 8.33 -1.76 -16.59
C TYR A 64 8.76 -2.19 -15.18
N ILE A 65 7.89 -2.12 -14.17
CA ILE A 65 8.12 -2.68 -12.83
C ILE A 65 8.33 -4.19 -12.91
N ALA A 66 7.44 -4.90 -13.61
CA ALA A 66 7.53 -6.35 -13.80
C ALA A 66 8.78 -6.78 -14.58
N LYS A 67 9.39 -5.87 -15.35
CA LYS A 67 10.67 -6.07 -16.05
C LYS A 67 11.89 -5.56 -15.28
N GLU A 68 11.74 -5.25 -14.00
CA GLU A 68 12.81 -4.75 -13.12
C GLU A 68 13.46 -3.45 -13.64
N GLN A 69 12.67 -2.57 -14.29
CA GLN A 69 13.08 -1.25 -14.78
C GLN A 69 12.38 -0.08 -14.03
N PRO A 70 12.66 0.11 -12.72
CA PRO A 70 11.95 1.09 -11.89
C PRO A 70 12.19 2.55 -12.32
N ASP A 71 13.36 2.87 -12.87
CA ASP A 71 13.66 4.22 -13.36
C ASP A 71 12.82 4.58 -14.59
N THR A 72 12.60 3.59 -15.48
CA THR A 72 11.70 3.75 -16.62
C THR A 72 10.27 3.87 -16.14
N ALA A 73 9.83 3.04 -15.21
CA ALA A 73 8.49 3.13 -14.62
C ALA A 73 8.23 4.51 -13.98
N LEU A 74 9.20 5.06 -13.23
CA LEU A 74 9.11 6.39 -12.65
C LEU A 74 8.89 7.48 -13.72
N ARG A 75 9.64 7.41 -14.83
CA ARG A 75 9.47 8.32 -15.98
C ARG A 75 8.13 8.18 -16.67
N VAL A 76 7.56 6.97 -16.70
CA VAL A 76 6.21 6.76 -17.23
C VAL A 76 5.19 7.40 -16.30
N LEU A 77 5.31 7.19 -14.99
CA LEU A 77 4.42 7.79 -13.97
C LEU A 77 4.47 9.32 -13.96
N SER A 78 5.60 9.95 -14.32
CA SER A 78 5.67 11.42 -14.39
C SER A 78 4.70 12.02 -15.40
N ASN A 79 4.29 11.26 -16.43
CA ASN A 79 3.27 11.74 -17.38
C ASN A 79 1.90 11.87 -16.69
N ILE A 80 1.59 11.01 -15.72
CA ILE A 80 0.37 11.15 -14.90
C ILE A 80 0.41 12.47 -14.12
N ALA A 81 1.59 12.84 -13.62
CA ALA A 81 1.77 14.12 -12.95
C ALA A 81 1.65 15.33 -13.89
N GLU A 82 1.82 15.16 -15.20
CA GLU A 82 1.70 16.25 -16.17
C GLU A 82 0.27 16.47 -16.68
N MET A 83 -0.59 15.44 -16.59
CA MET A 83 -1.92 15.39 -17.22
C MET A 83 -3.05 16.09 -16.42
N GLU A 84 -2.80 17.27 -15.83
CA GLU A 84 -3.79 18.07 -15.07
C GLU A 84 -4.18 17.46 -13.69
N LEU A 85 -3.29 17.62 -12.72
CA LEU A 85 -3.38 17.07 -11.37
C LEU A 85 -4.36 17.77 -10.39
N GLU A 86 -5.45 18.38 -10.85
CA GLU A 86 -6.53 18.81 -9.91
C GLU A 86 -7.46 17.63 -9.51
N ASN A 87 -6.96 16.40 -9.64
CA ASN A 87 -7.70 15.19 -9.34
C ASN A 87 -7.06 14.44 -8.15
N PRO A 88 -7.63 14.53 -6.94
CA PRO A 88 -7.05 13.91 -5.75
C PRO A 88 -7.04 12.38 -5.84
N GLN A 89 -7.97 11.75 -6.55
CA GLN A 89 -7.99 10.29 -6.74
C GLN A 89 -6.77 9.83 -7.55
N LEU A 90 -6.48 10.49 -8.68
CA LEU A 90 -5.34 10.15 -9.51
C LEU A 90 -4.01 10.43 -8.78
N LEU A 91 -3.95 11.50 -7.98
CA LEU A 91 -2.81 11.79 -7.13
C LEU A 91 -2.57 10.73 -6.06
N ARG A 92 -3.62 10.20 -5.42
CA ARG A 92 -3.50 9.08 -4.47
C ARG A 92 -2.88 7.86 -5.14
N ILE A 93 -3.34 7.49 -6.33
CA ILE A 93 -2.76 6.39 -7.11
C ILE A 93 -1.27 6.66 -7.33
N LEU A 94 -0.92 7.84 -7.86
CA LEU A 94 0.47 8.22 -8.10
C LEU A 94 1.32 8.15 -6.83
N GLY A 95 0.85 8.72 -5.73
CA GLY A 95 1.53 8.72 -4.43
C GLY A 95 1.80 7.31 -3.92
N HIS A 96 0.81 6.41 -4.00
CA HIS A 96 1.00 5.01 -3.64
C HIS A 96 2.01 4.31 -4.54
N ARG A 97 1.95 4.52 -5.88
CA ARG A 97 2.93 3.92 -6.80
C ARG A 97 4.35 4.42 -6.54
N LEU A 98 4.53 5.71 -6.26
CA LEU A 98 5.81 6.27 -5.87
C LEU A 98 6.34 5.64 -4.58
N SER A 99 5.48 5.44 -3.58
CA SER A 99 5.85 4.78 -2.33
C SER A 99 6.30 3.33 -2.56
N GLN A 100 5.58 2.57 -3.39
CA GLN A 100 5.91 1.19 -3.75
C GLN A 100 7.23 1.05 -4.50
N LEU A 101 7.53 2.03 -5.35
CA LEU A 101 8.79 2.14 -6.06
C LEU A 101 9.95 2.63 -5.16
N ASN A 102 9.71 2.78 -3.87
CA ASN A 102 10.67 3.27 -2.88
C ASN A 102 11.14 4.71 -3.15
N TYR A 103 10.22 5.57 -3.61
CA TYR A 103 10.38 7.03 -3.74
C TYR A 103 9.51 7.79 -2.72
N PRO A 104 9.69 7.57 -1.40
CA PRO A 104 8.77 8.09 -0.39
C PRO A 104 8.78 9.62 -0.29
N ASN A 105 9.90 10.29 -0.63
CA ASN A 105 9.95 11.76 -0.66
C ASN A 105 9.09 12.36 -1.78
N LEU A 106 9.04 11.71 -2.95
CA LEU A 106 8.16 12.14 -4.05
C LEU A 106 6.70 11.86 -3.69
N ALA A 107 6.43 10.67 -3.11
CA ALA A 107 5.10 10.32 -2.63
C ALA A 107 4.61 11.32 -1.57
N ARG A 108 5.46 11.71 -0.61
CA ARG A 108 5.14 12.70 0.42
C ARG A 108 4.60 13.97 -0.18
N SER A 109 5.28 14.55 -1.16
CA SER A 109 4.81 15.80 -1.74
C SER A 109 3.54 15.66 -2.59
N VAL A 110 3.35 14.52 -3.26
CA VAL A 110 2.06 14.22 -3.90
C VAL A 110 0.93 14.16 -2.88
N PHE A 111 1.15 13.54 -1.71
CA PHE A 111 0.15 13.49 -0.64
C PHE A 111 -0.02 14.81 0.13
N GLU A 112 0.97 15.70 0.11
CA GLU A 112 0.80 17.09 0.58
C GLU A 112 -0.23 17.82 -0.29
N ASP A 113 -0.12 17.68 -1.62
CA ASP A 113 -1.10 18.26 -2.55
C ASP A 113 -2.50 17.64 -2.37
N VAL A 114 -2.59 16.32 -2.16
CA VAL A 114 -3.87 15.63 -1.86
C VAL A 114 -4.50 16.19 -0.58
N LEU A 115 -3.70 16.39 0.47
CA LEU A 115 -4.17 16.93 1.74
C LEU A 115 -4.66 18.38 1.60
N GLU A 116 -3.99 19.19 0.78
CA GLU A 116 -4.44 20.55 0.48
C GLU A 116 -5.79 20.56 -0.26
N MET A 117 -6.01 19.62 -1.17
CA MET A 117 -7.26 19.49 -1.93
C MET A 117 -8.41 18.92 -1.11
N ARG A 118 -8.11 18.00 -0.18
CA ARG A 118 -9.09 17.21 0.59
C ARG A 118 -8.76 17.18 2.10
N PRO A 119 -8.69 18.34 2.78
CA PRO A 119 -8.38 18.42 4.20
C PRO A 119 -9.52 17.93 5.10
N GLU A 120 -10.71 17.71 4.55
CA GLU A 120 -11.89 17.15 5.23
C GLU A 120 -11.88 15.62 5.32
N GLU A 121 -10.95 14.96 4.62
CA GLU A 121 -10.86 13.49 4.56
C GLU A 121 -9.76 12.98 5.49
N PRO A 122 -10.06 12.12 6.49
CA PRO A 122 -9.04 11.57 7.40
C PRO A 122 -7.98 10.76 6.65
N GLN A 123 -8.39 10.14 5.54
CA GLN A 123 -7.51 9.37 4.66
C GLN A 123 -6.36 10.22 4.10
N SER A 124 -6.57 11.51 3.81
CA SER A 124 -5.51 12.42 3.33
C SER A 124 -4.39 12.59 4.35
N TYR A 125 -4.72 12.69 5.64
CA TYR A 125 -3.73 12.78 6.72
C TYR A 125 -3.05 11.44 6.94
N ARG A 126 -3.81 10.34 6.95
CA ARG A 126 -3.27 9.00 7.14
C ARG A 126 -2.27 8.64 6.04
N ASP A 127 -2.63 8.83 4.77
CA ASP A 127 -1.74 8.50 3.66
C ASP A 127 -0.46 9.33 3.71
N LEU A 128 -0.57 10.64 3.99
CA LEU A 128 0.59 11.50 4.17
C LEU A 128 1.45 11.06 5.37
N GLY A 129 0.83 10.63 6.47
CA GLY A 129 1.51 10.11 7.65
C GLY A 129 2.31 8.84 7.35
N LEU A 130 1.70 7.90 6.62
CA LEU A 130 2.36 6.64 6.23
C LEU A 130 3.56 6.86 5.30
N VAL A 131 3.47 7.79 4.34
CA VAL A 131 4.61 8.12 3.47
C VAL A 131 5.68 8.95 4.18
N CYS A 132 5.30 9.80 5.13
CA CYS A 132 6.27 10.47 6.02
C CYS A 132 7.08 9.43 6.81
N ALA A 133 6.43 8.42 7.38
CA ALA A 133 7.13 7.33 8.06
C ALA A 133 8.07 6.56 7.11
N ALA A 134 7.62 6.27 5.88
CA ALA A 134 8.47 5.63 4.86
C ALA A 134 9.65 6.51 4.44
N ALA A 135 9.52 7.84 4.50
CA ALA A 135 10.60 8.79 4.25
C ALA A 135 11.55 8.98 5.46
N GLY A 136 11.26 8.34 6.61
CA GLY A 136 12.00 8.50 7.87
C GLY A 136 11.61 9.74 8.67
N ASP A 137 10.57 10.47 8.26
CA ASP A 137 10.02 11.63 8.97
C ASP A 137 8.98 11.17 10.01
N TYR A 138 9.46 10.44 11.02
CA TYR A 138 8.61 9.76 11.99
C TYR A 138 7.80 10.71 12.88
N GLN A 139 8.36 11.89 13.21
CA GLN A 139 7.63 12.88 14.01
C GLN A 139 6.40 13.37 13.26
N ARG A 140 6.58 13.82 12.00
CA ARG A 140 5.47 14.27 11.18
C ARG A 140 4.46 13.17 10.92
N ALA A 141 4.91 11.93 10.76
CA ALA A 141 4.02 10.78 10.64
C ALA A 141 3.12 10.61 11.86
N VAL A 142 3.70 10.66 13.06
CA VAL A 142 2.96 10.55 14.32
C VAL A 142 2.00 11.71 14.52
N ASP A 143 2.41 12.94 14.21
CA ASP A 143 1.56 14.13 14.32
C ASP A 143 0.34 14.00 13.39
N LEU A 144 0.54 13.64 12.12
CA LEU A 144 -0.54 13.45 11.14
C LEU A 144 -1.49 12.32 11.52
N LEU A 145 -0.97 11.19 12.01
CA LEU A 145 -1.82 10.10 12.50
C LEU A 145 -2.60 10.51 13.75
N TYR A 146 -2.04 11.38 14.60
CA TYR A 146 -2.73 11.90 15.78
C TYR A 146 -3.86 12.87 15.42
N GLU A 147 -3.70 13.66 14.35
CA GLU A 147 -4.78 14.45 13.77
C GLU A 147 -5.94 13.53 13.32
N VAL A 148 -5.65 12.39 12.68
CA VAL A 148 -6.69 11.39 12.35
C VAL A 148 -7.39 10.87 13.61
N VAL A 149 -6.62 10.53 14.66
CA VAL A 149 -7.16 9.95 15.90
C VAL A 149 -8.08 10.92 16.66
N THR A 150 -7.79 12.22 16.63
CA THR A 150 -8.49 13.23 17.43
C THR A 150 -9.46 14.10 16.63
N GLY A 151 -9.38 14.03 15.31
CA GLY A 151 -10.24 14.76 14.39
C GLY A 151 -11.71 14.39 14.50
N GLN A 152 -12.57 15.31 14.09
CA GLN A 152 -14.00 15.06 13.91
C GLN A 152 -14.27 14.84 12.44
N TRP A 153 -14.52 13.59 12.07
CA TRP A 153 -14.75 13.18 10.70
C TRP A 153 -16.23 12.93 10.43
N ASP A 154 -16.61 13.01 9.16
CA ASP A 154 -17.96 12.63 8.72
C ASP A 154 -18.22 11.14 9.05
N ASP A 155 -19.47 10.80 9.40
CA ASP A 155 -19.88 9.43 9.77
C ASP A 155 -19.60 8.38 8.66
N ARG A 156 -19.33 8.83 7.42
CA ARG A 156 -18.86 7.99 6.32
C ARG A 156 -17.46 7.38 6.54
N PHE A 157 -16.70 7.85 7.54
CA PHE A 157 -15.36 7.34 7.87
C PHE A 157 -15.31 6.62 9.23
N PRO A 158 -16.13 5.58 9.49
CA PRO A 158 -16.25 5.01 10.81
C PRO A 158 -14.97 4.29 11.26
N GLN A 159 -14.42 4.63 12.42
CA GLN A 159 -13.31 3.90 13.07
C GLN A 159 -11.94 3.97 12.38
N ILE A 160 -11.75 4.87 11.42
CA ILE A 160 -10.41 5.13 10.85
C ILE A 160 -9.42 5.56 11.93
N GLU A 161 -9.92 6.18 13.00
CA GLU A 161 -9.16 6.62 14.17
C GLU A 161 -8.49 5.43 14.87
N LEU A 162 -9.13 4.26 14.92
CA LEU A 162 -8.54 3.06 15.53
C LEU A 162 -7.38 2.52 14.70
N ILE A 163 -7.53 2.52 13.37
CA ILE A 163 -6.48 2.08 12.45
C ILE A 163 -5.26 3.00 12.54
N ALA A 164 -5.50 4.32 12.50
CA ALA A 164 -4.45 5.32 12.66
C ALA A 164 -3.80 5.28 14.05
N LEU A 165 -4.57 5.00 15.11
CA LEU A 165 -4.03 4.85 16.46
C LEU A 165 -3.08 3.67 16.59
N ASP A 166 -3.39 2.54 15.96
CA ASP A 166 -2.49 1.39 15.93
C ASP A 166 -1.18 1.71 15.20
N GLU A 167 -1.28 2.41 14.06
CA GLU A 167 -0.13 2.82 13.25
C GLU A 167 0.77 3.81 13.99
N LEU A 168 0.17 4.80 14.65
CA LEU A 168 0.86 5.74 15.54
C LEU A 168 1.60 5.01 16.65
N ASN A 169 0.91 4.08 17.33
CA ASN A 169 1.50 3.35 18.44
C ASN A 169 2.59 2.36 18.01
N ALA A 170 2.49 1.79 16.82
CA ALA A 170 3.57 1.00 16.23
C ALA A 170 4.81 1.89 15.96
N LEU A 171 4.63 3.08 15.39
CA LEU A 171 5.74 4.04 15.21
C LEU A 171 6.35 4.46 16.55
N ALA A 172 5.52 4.78 17.54
CA ALA A 172 5.98 5.13 18.88
C ALA A 172 6.75 3.98 19.56
N ALA A 173 6.36 2.73 19.34
CA ALA A 173 7.07 1.57 19.87
C ALA A 173 8.42 1.31 19.19
N LEU A 174 8.52 1.60 17.89
CA LEU A 174 9.72 1.34 17.08
C LEU A 174 10.73 2.49 17.13
N HIS A 175 10.25 3.72 17.27
CA HIS A 175 11.04 4.95 17.12
C HIS A 175 10.88 5.92 18.31
N GLY A 176 10.27 5.48 19.42
CA GLY A 176 9.91 6.33 20.56
C GLY A 176 11.03 7.18 21.14
N ASP A 177 12.27 6.67 21.15
CA ASP A 177 13.44 7.42 21.66
C ASP A 177 13.76 8.68 20.82
N SER A 178 13.26 8.74 19.59
CA SER A 178 13.45 9.85 18.64
C SER A 178 12.23 10.75 18.46
N LEU A 179 11.13 10.47 19.19
CA LEU A 179 9.85 11.13 19.01
C LEU A 179 9.48 12.00 20.22
N ASP A 180 8.97 13.20 19.96
CA ASP A 180 8.23 13.98 20.94
C ASP A 180 6.77 13.52 20.96
N LEU A 181 6.42 12.78 22.01
CA LEU A 181 5.06 12.27 22.25
C LEU A 181 4.34 13.03 23.36
N SER A 182 4.81 14.24 23.71
CA SER A 182 4.26 15.03 24.82
C SER A 182 2.85 15.56 24.55
N THR A 183 2.52 15.78 23.28
CA THR A 183 1.20 16.23 22.80
C THR A 183 0.16 15.11 22.78
N ILE A 184 0.60 13.85 22.72
CA ILE A 184 -0.27 12.69 22.60
C ILE A 184 -0.79 12.28 23.99
N ASP A 185 -2.11 12.19 24.12
CA ASP A 185 -2.76 11.74 25.36
C ASP A 185 -2.15 10.41 25.83
N PRO A 186 -1.60 10.34 27.06
CA PRO A 186 -1.00 9.12 27.60
C PRO A 186 -1.90 7.89 27.58
N ARG A 187 -3.23 8.06 27.59
CA ARG A 187 -4.21 6.96 27.51
C ARG A 187 -4.24 6.31 26.14
N LEU A 188 -3.84 7.03 25.09
CA LEU A 188 -3.80 6.59 23.71
C LEU A 188 -2.43 6.00 23.32
N ARG A 189 -1.41 6.15 24.17
CA ARG A 189 -0.04 5.66 23.91
C ARG A 189 0.14 4.20 24.36
N ARG A 190 -0.49 3.26 23.66
CA ARG A 190 -0.38 1.83 23.94
C ARG A 190 -0.19 1.02 22.67
N ASN A 191 0.99 0.43 22.53
CA ASN A 191 1.28 -0.52 21.47
C ASN A 191 0.44 -1.81 21.61
N LEU A 192 -0.14 -2.25 20.50
CA LEU A 192 -0.93 -3.48 20.37
C LEU A 192 -0.25 -4.41 19.36
N PRO A 193 0.88 -5.04 19.73
CA PRO A 193 1.63 -5.85 18.79
C PRO A 193 0.85 -7.13 18.42
N VAL A 194 0.86 -7.46 17.13
CA VAL A 194 0.17 -8.63 16.56
C VAL A 194 1.08 -9.39 15.62
N ASP A 195 0.84 -10.69 15.49
CA ASP A 195 1.65 -11.55 14.61
C ASP A 195 1.30 -11.32 13.14
N ILE A 196 0.02 -11.13 12.83
CA ILE A 196 -0.49 -10.84 11.49
C ILE A 196 -1.35 -9.59 11.54
N ARG A 197 -1.09 -8.65 10.64
CA ARG A 197 -2.00 -7.54 10.31
C ARG A 197 -2.13 -7.42 8.79
N VAL A 198 -3.34 -7.18 8.32
CA VAL A 198 -3.62 -6.89 6.91
C VAL A 198 -4.41 -5.59 6.86
N VAL A 199 -4.03 -4.70 5.95
CA VAL A 199 -4.77 -3.45 5.71
C VAL A 199 -5.08 -3.33 4.24
N LEU A 200 -6.35 -3.19 3.90
CA LEU A 200 -6.85 -2.95 2.55
C LEU A 200 -7.22 -1.46 2.42
N ASN A 201 -6.59 -0.77 1.46
CA ASN A 201 -6.95 0.56 0.99
C ASN A 201 -7.40 0.47 -0.49
N TRP A 202 -8.09 1.50 -0.98
CA TRP A 202 -8.42 1.65 -2.40
C TRP A 202 -8.51 3.11 -2.83
N ASP A 203 -8.41 3.35 -4.13
CA ASP A 203 -8.30 4.68 -4.75
C ASP A 203 -9.63 5.32 -5.19
N ALA A 204 -10.74 4.57 -5.10
CA ALA A 204 -12.07 5.02 -5.53
C ALA A 204 -12.99 5.37 -4.35
N ASP A 205 -13.64 6.54 -4.39
CA ASP A 205 -14.67 6.88 -3.40
C ASP A 205 -15.94 6.05 -3.65
N ASN A 206 -16.67 5.68 -2.59
CA ASN A 206 -17.90 4.88 -2.65
C ASN A 206 -17.76 3.52 -3.36
N CYS A 207 -16.63 2.85 -3.16
CA CYS A 207 -16.47 1.43 -3.47
C CYS A 207 -16.84 0.58 -2.26
N ASP A 208 -17.51 -0.54 -2.52
CA ASP A 208 -17.82 -1.56 -1.52
C ASP A 208 -16.84 -2.72 -1.69
N MET A 209 -15.84 -2.76 -0.79
CA MET A 209 -14.72 -3.68 -0.82
C MET A 209 -14.52 -4.31 0.55
N ASP A 210 -14.61 -5.64 0.59
CA ASP A 210 -14.32 -6.38 1.81
C ASP A 210 -12.94 -7.01 1.78
N LEU A 211 -12.25 -6.93 2.90
CA LEU A 211 -11.13 -7.78 3.23
C LEU A 211 -11.63 -9.10 3.81
N TRP A 212 -11.24 -10.22 3.21
CA TRP A 212 -11.51 -11.57 3.70
C TRP A 212 -10.20 -12.26 4.09
N VAL A 213 -10.16 -12.80 5.31
CA VAL A 213 -9.03 -13.59 5.80
C VAL A 213 -9.51 -14.96 6.25
N THR A 214 -9.09 -16.01 5.55
CA THR A 214 -9.38 -17.40 5.95
C THR A 214 -8.21 -17.98 6.72
N ASP A 215 -8.48 -18.50 7.92
CA ASP A 215 -7.47 -19.06 8.82
C ASP A 215 -7.10 -20.53 8.50
N PRO A 216 -6.07 -21.10 9.16
CA PRO A 216 -5.68 -22.50 8.96
C PRO A 216 -6.73 -23.55 9.34
N ASN A 217 -7.80 -23.19 10.07
CA ASN A 217 -8.92 -24.07 10.36
C ASN A 217 -9.99 -24.02 9.26
N GLY A 218 -9.82 -23.15 8.26
CA GLY A 218 -10.82 -22.88 7.22
C GLY A 218 -11.89 -21.90 7.66
N GLU A 219 -11.73 -21.21 8.80
CA GLU A 219 -12.67 -20.20 9.25
C GLU A 219 -12.37 -18.87 8.55
N LYS A 220 -13.38 -18.31 7.89
CA LYS A 220 -13.29 -17.02 7.20
C LYS A 220 -13.70 -15.89 8.14
N CYS A 221 -12.82 -14.91 8.31
CA CYS A 221 -13.05 -13.66 9.02
C CYS A 221 -13.27 -12.52 8.00
N TYR A 222 -14.40 -11.82 8.11
CA TYR A 222 -14.88 -10.75 7.22
C TYR A 222 -15.99 -9.95 7.94
N TYR A 223 -16.63 -8.97 7.32
CA TYR A 223 -17.58 -8.06 8.00
C TYR A 223 -18.67 -8.76 8.84
N ASP A 224 -19.27 -9.84 8.33
CA ASP A 224 -20.36 -10.58 9.02
C ASP A 224 -19.81 -11.54 10.10
N ASN A 225 -18.61 -12.09 9.89
CA ASN A 225 -17.89 -12.88 10.90
C ASN A 225 -16.59 -12.16 11.31
N ASN A 226 -16.74 -11.02 11.99
CA ASN A 226 -15.64 -10.11 12.29
C ASN A 226 -14.72 -10.55 13.44
N GLN A 227 -14.98 -11.73 14.04
CA GLN A 227 -14.14 -12.34 15.06
C GLN A 227 -14.02 -13.84 14.80
N SER A 228 -12.83 -14.32 14.48
CA SER A 228 -12.59 -15.76 14.31
C SER A 228 -12.33 -16.45 15.65
N TYR A 229 -12.54 -17.76 15.70
CA TYR A 229 -12.29 -18.60 16.89
C TYR A 229 -10.86 -18.49 17.41
N ILE A 230 -9.88 -18.33 16.53
CA ILE A 230 -8.47 -18.17 16.91
C ILE A 230 -8.11 -16.74 17.36
N GLY A 231 -9.09 -15.84 17.43
CA GLY A 231 -8.92 -14.47 17.89
C GLY A 231 -8.47 -13.49 16.81
N GLY A 232 -8.74 -13.79 15.54
CA GLY A 232 -8.63 -12.81 14.45
C GLY A 232 -9.77 -11.82 14.54
N ILE A 233 -9.50 -10.53 14.34
CA ILE A 233 -10.49 -9.46 14.44
C ILE A 233 -10.44 -8.63 13.16
N MET A 234 -11.60 -8.38 12.56
CA MET A 234 -11.78 -7.44 11.47
C MET A 234 -12.20 -6.06 12.02
N SER A 235 -11.73 -4.98 11.40
CA SER A 235 -12.26 -3.63 11.61
C SER A 235 -13.75 -3.59 11.30
N ARG A 236 -14.43 -2.51 11.70
CA ARG A 236 -15.78 -2.29 11.18
C ARG A 236 -15.73 -2.09 9.67
N ASP A 237 -16.83 -2.51 9.06
CA ASP A 237 -17.10 -2.47 7.63
C ASP A 237 -17.24 -1.02 7.14
N PHE A 238 -16.52 -0.71 6.06
CA PHE A 238 -16.55 0.57 5.36
C PHE A 238 -17.41 0.49 4.08
N THR A 239 -18.73 0.54 4.26
CA THR A 239 -19.67 0.48 3.12
C THR A 239 -19.80 1.79 2.30
N ARG A 240 -19.25 2.92 2.80
CA ARG A 240 -19.46 4.25 2.21
C ARG A 240 -18.24 5.13 2.35
N GLY A 241 -17.31 5.07 1.40
CA GLY A 241 -16.19 6.00 1.34
C GLY A 241 -14.92 5.38 0.80
N TYR A 242 -13.79 5.94 1.23
CA TYR A 242 -12.49 5.29 1.14
C TYR A 242 -12.32 4.36 2.34
N GLY A 243 -11.70 3.20 2.12
CA GLY A 243 -11.24 2.33 3.21
C GLY A 243 -10.31 3.08 4.17
N PRO A 244 -9.91 2.44 5.29
CA PRO A 244 -9.34 1.10 5.22
C PRO A 244 -10.16 0.03 5.90
N GLU A 245 -10.08 -1.20 5.40
CA GLU A 245 -10.39 -2.38 6.22
C GLU A 245 -9.11 -2.99 6.79
N ALA A 246 -9.15 -3.44 8.04
CA ALA A 246 -7.99 -4.02 8.71
C ALA A 246 -8.32 -5.32 9.44
N PHE A 247 -7.53 -6.35 9.19
CA PHE A 247 -7.53 -7.59 9.98
C PHE A 247 -6.34 -7.61 10.93
N MET A 248 -6.54 -8.09 12.15
CA MET A 248 -5.49 -8.28 13.15
C MET A 248 -5.61 -9.62 13.86
N LEU A 249 -4.47 -10.29 14.07
CA LEU A 249 -4.39 -11.52 14.84
C LEU A 249 -3.17 -11.50 15.78
N ARG A 250 -3.43 -11.43 17.08
CA ARG A 250 -2.38 -11.29 18.09
C ARG A 250 -1.45 -12.49 18.21
N ARG A 251 -2.00 -13.70 18.07
CA ARG A 251 -1.24 -14.96 18.14
C ARG A 251 -1.64 -15.84 16.97
N SER A 252 -0.72 -15.98 16.02
CA SER A 252 -0.92 -16.81 14.85
C SER A 252 -0.80 -18.30 15.19
N LYS A 253 -1.62 -19.12 14.52
CA LYS A 253 -1.52 -20.58 14.51
C LYS A 253 -0.68 -20.98 13.30
N ALA A 254 0.14 -22.03 13.43
CA ALA A 254 0.87 -22.56 12.29
C ALA A 254 -0.09 -23.03 11.17
N GLY A 255 0.23 -22.70 9.93
CA GLY A 255 -0.56 -23.03 8.75
C GLY A 255 -0.64 -21.91 7.72
N GLU A 256 -1.53 -22.09 6.75
CA GLU A 256 -1.80 -21.12 5.69
C GLU A 256 -2.97 -20.20 6.07
N TYR A 257 -2.75 -18.90 5.91
CA TYR A 257 -3.80 -17.88 5.95
C TYR A 257 -4.01 -17.35 4.55
N ARG A 258 -5.25 -17.40 4.04
CA ARG A 258 -5.59 -16.91 2.70
C ARG A 258 -6.19 -15.51 2.80
N ILE A 259 -5.63 -14.57 2.04
CA ILE A 259 -6.05 -13.18 1.98
C ILE A 259 -6.76 -12.94 0.65
N GLN A 260 -8.02 -12.54 0.73
CA GLN A 260 -8.86 -12.28 -0.42
C GLN A 260 -9.53 -10.92 -0.27
N VAL A 261 -9.89 -10.33 -1.40
CA VAL A 261 -10.71 -9.11 -1.44
C VAL A 261 -11.96 -9.42 -2.22
N ASN A 262 -13.12 -9.14 -1.64
CA ASN A 262 -14.39 -9.27 -2.35
C ASN A 262 -14.85 -7.89 -2.81
N TYR A 263 -15.01 -7.72 -4.12
CA TYR A 263 -15.38 -6.45 -4.72
C TYR A 263 -16.85 -6.49 -5.15
N TYR A 264 -17.73 -5.87 -4.36
CA TYR A 264 -19.16 -5.82 -4.65
C TYR A 264 -19.52 -4.79 -5.72
N GLY A 265 -18.64 -3.83 -5.98
CA GLY A 265 -18.73 -2.92 -7.12
C GLY A 265 -18.45 -1.46 -6.79
N ASN A 266 -18.62 -0.63 -7.82
CA ASN A 266 -18.54 0.83 -7.71
C ASN A 266 -19.82 1.45 -8.30
N SER A 267 -20.35 2.46 -7.62
CA SER A 267 -21.48 3.27 -8.10
C SER A 267 -21.04 4.49 -8.94
N GLN A 268 -19.74 4.75 -9.04
CA GLN A 268 -19.14 5.89 -9.76
C GLN A 268 -18.35 5.47 -11.01
N GLN A 269 -18.21 6.41 -11.95
CA GLN A 269 -17.38 6.26 -13.13
C GLN A 269 -15.89 6.36 -12.73
N VAL A 270 -15.15 5.26 -12.83
CA VAL A 270 -13.73 5.22 -12.47
C VAL A 270 -12.88 5.95 -13.51
N LEU A 271 -12.24 7.05 -13.09
CA LEU A 271 -11.41 7.90 -13.94
C LEU A 271 -10.17 7.18 -14.51
N ALA A 272 -9.58 6.28 -13.73
CA ALA A 272 -8.47 5.43 -14.17
C ALA A 272 -8.94 4.17 -14.93
N GLY A 273 -10.22 4.06 -15.27
CA GLY A 273 -10.81 2.91 -15.99
C GLY A 273 -10.94 1.62 -15.17
N ALA A 274 -10.29 1.51 -14.00
CA ALA A 274 -10.36 0.38 -13.07
C ALA A 274 -10.06 0.85 -11.66
N THR A 275 -10.70 0.27 -10.64
CA THR A 275 -10.43 0.58 -9.23
C THR A 275 -9.12 -0.07 -8.82
N THR A 276 -8.22 0.65 -8.17
CA THR A 276 -6.96 0.12 -7.66
C THR A 276 -7.08 -0.15 -6.16
N ILE A 277 -6.80 -1.39 -5.76
CA ILE A 277 -6.63 -1.76 -4.36
C ILE A 277 -5.15 -1.75 -3.97
N GLN A 278 -4.88 -1.38 -2.72
CA GLN A 278 -3.59 -1.52 -2.07
C GLN A 278 -3.76 -2.36 -0.82
N VAL A 279 -3.19 -3.56 -0.81
CA VAL A 279 -3.18 -4.44 0.35
C VAL A 279 -1.80 -4.45 0.96
N THR A 280 -1.72 -4.05 2.23
CA THR A 280 -0.50 -4.11 3.02
C THR A 280 -0.55 -5.28 3.98
N LEU A 281 0.42 -6.17 3.89
CA LEU A 281 0.59 -7.34 4.73
C LEU A 281 1.72 -7.09 5.73
N TYR A 282 1.44 -7.30 7.00
CA TYR A 282 2.41 -7.18 8.07
C TYR A 282 2.58 -8.50 8.83
N THR A 283 3.83 -8.84 9.13
CA THR A 283 4.18 -9.79 10.21
C THR A 283 4.82 -9.03 11.36
N ASP A 284 4.64 -9.51 12.59
CA ASP A 284 5.24 -8.93 13.80
C ASP A 284 4.95 -7.43 13.95
N PHE A 285 3.74 -7.01 13.59
CA PHE A 285 3.34 -5.60 13.60
C PHE A 285 3.54 -4.98 14.98
N GLY A 286 4.14 -3.79 15.01
CA GLY A 286 4.47 -3.08 16.24
C GLY A 286 5.63 -3.69 17.05
N ARG A 287 6.43 -4.60 16.46
CA ARG A 287 7.63 -5.20 17.07
C ARG A 287 8.87 -4.90 16.25
N PRO A 288 10.09 -4.91 16.81
CA PRO A 288 11.32 -4.64 16.05
C PRO A 288 11.55 -5.56 14.83
N GLN A 289 10.97 -6.76 14.84
CA GLN A 289 11.03 -7.73 13.74
C GLN A 289 9.96 -7.50 12.67
N MET A 290 9.15 -6.44 12.80
CA MET A 290 8.05 -6.13 11.90
C MET A 290 8.52 -6.17 10.44
N ALA A 291 7.83 -6.95 9.62
CA ALA A 291 8.04 -6.97 8.20
C ALA A 291 6.75 -6.52 7.49
N ARG A 292 6.92 -5.79 6.39
CA ARG A 292 5.84 -5.21 5.59
C ARG A 292 5.97 -5.66 4.14
N LYS A 293 4.84 -5.95 3.50
CA LYS A 293 4.74 -6.18 2.07
C LYS A 293 3.52 -5.50 1.49
N ASP A 294 3.74 -4.65 0.50
CA ASP A 294 2.67 -3.95 -0.22
C ASP A 294 2.34 -4.70 -1.51
N ILE A 295 1.05 -4.77 -1.81
CA ILE A 295 0.48 -5.38 -3.01
C ILE A 295 -0.47 -4.36 -3.63
N THR A 296 -0.37 -4.14 -4.93
CA THR A 296 -1.36 -3.38 -5.67
C THR A 296 -1.91 -4.16 -6.82
N MET A 297 -3.23 -4.08 -6.97
CA MET A 297 -3.99 -4.73 -8.03
C MET A 297 -5.03 -3.75 -8.54
N ARG A 298 -5.32 -3.79 -9.83
CA ARG A 298 -6.46 -3.10 -10.42
C ARG A 298 -7.60 -4.10 -10.55
N LEU A 299 -8.83 -3.63 -10.44
CA LEU A 299 -10.03 -4.45 -10.49
C LEU A 299 -10.88 -4.02 -11.70
N GLU A 300 -11.21 -4.99 -12.56
CA GLU A 300 -11.97 -4.78 -13.79
C GLU A 300 -13.44 -5.21 -13.63
N ASP A 301 -13.70 -6.38 -13.05
CA ASP A 301 -15.04 -6.97 -12.98
C ASP A 301 -15.66 -6.83 -11.58
N VAL A 302 -16.94 -6.47 -11.55
CA VAL A 302 -17.76 -6.33 -10.34
C VAL A 302 -18.26 -7.72 -9.89
N GLU A 303 -18.39 -7.96 -8.59
CA GLU A 303 -18.76 -9.25 -7.96
C GLU A 303 -17.67 -10.35 -8.07
N GLU A 304 -16.39 -9.96 -8.00
CA GLU A 304 -15.27 -10.90 -8.00
C GLU A 304 -14.63 -11.03 -6.60
N VAL A 305 -14.35 -12.28 -6.20
CA VAL A 305 -13.48 -12.59 -5.06
C VAL A 305 -12.07 -12.81 -5.58
N ILE A 306 -11.17 -11.91 -5.21
CA ILE A 306 -9.82 -11.84 -5.74
C ILE A 306 -8.84 -12.40 -4.70
N ASP A 307 -8.02 -13.36 -5.11
CA ASP A 307 -6.91 -13.86 -4.31
C ASP A 307 -5.75 -12.87 -4.34
N VAL A 308 -5.54 -12.17 -3.22
CA VAL A 308 -4.48 -11.17 -3.09
C VAL A 308 -3.17 -11.79 -2.64
N GLY A 309 -3.23 -12.68 -1.65
CA GLY A 309 -2.04 -13.37 -1.19
C GLY A 309 -2.28 -14.28 0.00
N ARG A 310 -1.19 -14.74 0.61
CA ARG A 310 -1.22 -15.71 1.71
C ARG A 310 -0.15 -15.45 2.75
N PHE A 311 -0.38 -15.80 4.02
CA PHE A 311 0.69 -15.98 5.00
C PHE A 311 0.93 -17.47 5.23
N LEU A 312 2.19 -17.88 5.19
CA LEU A 312 2.62 -19.21 5.63
C LEU A 312 3.30 -19.09 6.98
N VAL A 313 2.64 -19.54 8.05
CA VAL A 313 3.15 -19.44 9.43
C VAL A 313 3.70 -20.80 9.88
N GLY A 314 5.00 -20.86 10.22
CA GLY A 314 5.69 -22.09 10.61
C GLY A 314 6.14 -22.96 9.43
N ASP A 315 6.53 -24.21 9.68
CA ASP A 315 6.91 -25.16 8.61
C ASP A 315 5.67 -25.69 7.89
N VAL A 316 5.21 -24.96 6.87
CA VAL A 316 4.02 -25.31 6.06
C VAL A 316 4.33 -26.34 4.96
N SER A 317 5.52 -26.96 4.95
CA SER A 317 5.88 -27.98 3.94
C SER A 317 5.04 -29.26 3.99
N ALA A 318 4.15 -29.42 4.99
CA ALA A 318 3.34 -30.62 5.19
C ALA A 318 1.82 -30.44 5.00
N ALA A 319 1.32 -29.22 4.75
CA ALA A 319 -0.12 -28.96 4.65
C ALA A 319 -0.48 -28.42 3.25
N GLY A 320 -0.85 -29.29 2.31
CA GLY A 320 -1.50 -28.85 1.06
C GLY A 320 -1.00 -29.45 -0.25
N ALA A 321 -0.64 -30.74 -0.29
CA ALA A 321 -0.66 -31.48 -1.56
C ALA A 321 -2.12 -31.77 -1.96
N GLY A 322 -2.81 -30.75 -2.48
CA GLY A 322 -4.22 -30.82 -2.88
C GLY A 322 -4.54 -29.84 -4.00
N SER A 323 -4.33 -30.30 -5.23
CA SER A 323 -4.87 -29.82 -6.52
C SER A 323 -4.92 -28.32 -6.82
N GLY A 324 -3.99 -27.88 -7.69
CA GLY A 324 -4.29 -26.94 -8.78
C GLY A 324 -4.09 -25.45 -8.51
N ALA A 325 -2.83 -24.98 -8.52
CA ALA A 325 -2.48 -23.62 -8.91
C ALA A 325 -0.99 -23.57 -9.26
N GLY A 326 -0.62 -22.84 -10.31
CA GLY A 326 0.72 -22.76 -10.87
C GLY A 326 1.81 -22.32 -9.89
N SER A 327 3.06 -22.62 -10.26
CA SER A 327 4.30 -22.39 -9.50
C SER A 327 4.36 -21.04 -8.77
N ALA A 328 3.88 -20.99 -7.53
CA ALA A 328 4.08 -19.86 -6.63
C ALA A 328 5.50 -19.94 -6.07
N ARG A 329 6.35 -18.98 -6.44
CA ARG A 329 7.72 -18.84 -5.91
C ARG A 329 7.62 -18.30 -4.48
N LEU A 330 8.12 -19.04 -3.48
CA LEU A 330 8.30 -18.52 -2.12
C LEU A 330 9.23 -17.30 -2.19
N LEU A 331 8.75 -16.14 -1.74
CA LEU A 331 9.57 -14.94 -1.58
C LEU A 331 9.88 -14.73 -0.10
N GLN A 332 11.18 -14.65 0.21
CA GLN A 332 11.68 -14.30 1.52
C GLN A 332 11.50 -12.81 1.77
N PHE A 333 11.06 -12.45 2.98
CA PHE A 333 11.03 -11.07 3.46
C PHE A 333 12.44 -10.47 3.35
N SER A 334 12.57 -9.37 2.63
CA SER A 334 13.78 -8.55 2.68
C SER A 334 13.58 -7.48 3.75
N PRO A 335 14.54 -7.26 4.67
CA PRO A 335 14.49 -6.11 5.55
C PRO A 335 14.45 -4.83 4.70
N ALA A 336 13.76 -3.80 5.20
CA ALA A 336 13.71 -2.49 4.57
C ALA A 336 15.16 -2.03 4.27
N ARG A 337 15.44 -1.66 3.02
CA ARG A 337 16.73 -1.06 2.67
C ARG A 337 16.85 0.25 3.44
N GLU A 338 17.98 0.47 4.13
CA GLU A 338 18.30 1.76 4.71
C GLU A 338 18.14 2.86 3.66
N ALA A 339 17.35 3.87 3.98
CA ALA A 339 17.12 5.02 3.12
C ALA A 339 18.47 5.67 2.78
N GLY A 340 18.83 5.64 1.50
CA GLY A 340 20.00 6.33 0.98
C GLY A 340 19.90 7.83 1.25
N GLN A 341 21.03 8.40 1.65
CA GLN A 341 21.28 9.77 2.13
C GLN A 341 20.36 10.86 1.52
N ALA A 342 19.76 11.64 2.43
CA ALA A 342 19.01 12.86 2.14
C ALA A 342 19.88 13.90 1.42
N LEU A 343 19.37 14.47 0.33
CA LEU A 343 19.84 15.73 -0.26
C LEU A 343 18.98 16.89 0.27
N PRO A 344 19.55 18.08 0.50
CA PRO A 344 18.85 19.19 1.15
C PRO A 344 17.76 19.79 0.24
N PHE A 345 16.60 20.04 0.85
CA PHE A 345 15.38 20.61 0.27
C PHE A 345 15.50 22.11 -0.04
N LEU A 346 14.86 22.54 -1.14
CA LEU A 346 14.37 23.90 -1.33
C LEU A 346 12.86 23.88 -1.11
N GLN A 347 12.41 24.38 0.05
CA GLN A 347 11.02 24.76 0.29
C GLN A 347 10.72 25.98 -0.56
N HIS A 348 9.65 25.97 -1.38
CA HIS A 348 8.70 27.07 -1.60
C HIS A 348 7.57 26.61 -2.52
N SER A 349 6.36 26.98 -2.13
CA SER A 349 5.07 26.66 -2.74
C SER A 349 4.98 27.11 -4.21
N GLY A 350 4.37 26.27 -5.06
CA GLY A 350 3.90 26.67 -6.40
C GLY A 350 4.76 26.27 -7.62
N ILE A 351 5.83 25.49 -7.47
CA ILE A 351 6.70 25.05 -8.60
C ILE A 351 6.88 23.52 -8.56
N PHE A 352 5.81 22.76 -8.33
CA PHE A 352 5.94 21.32 -8.07
C PHE A 352 6.17 20.51 -9.36
N LEU A 353 5.43 20.80 -10.45
CA LEU A 353 5.65 20.13 -11.74
C LEU A 353 7.07 20.32 -12.28
N LEU A 354 7.61 21.55 -12.20
CA LEU A 354 8.92 21.89 -12.75
C LEU A 354 10.07 21.34 -11.90
N ALA A 355 9.89 21.26 -10.58
CA ALA A 355 10.90 20.68 -9.68
C ALA A 355 10.93 19.15 -9.75
N LEU A 356 9.76 18.49 -9.89
CA LEU A 356 9.67 17.06 -10.15
C LEU A 356 10.35 16.71 -11.48
N LEU A 357 10.09 17.49 -12.53
CA LEU A 357 10.79 17.40 -13.83
C LEU A 357 12.30 17.60 -13.69
N LEU A 358 12.74 18.61 -12.95
CA LEU A 358 14.18 18.89 -12.79
C LEU A 358 14.89 17.75 -12.05
N VAL A 359 14.28 17.21 -10.99
CA VAL A 359 14.81 16.10 -10.19
C VAL A 359 14.82 14.80 -11.00
N MET A 360 13.78 14.52 -11.79
CA MET A 360 13.74 13.33 -12.66
C MET A 360 14.71 13.41 -13.85
N VAL A 361 15.00 14.61 -14.35
CA VAL A 361 16.02 14.83 -15.40
C VAL A 361 17.44 14.71 -14.84
N LEU A 362 17.68 15.13 -13.60
CA LEU A 362 19.01 15.08 -12.96
C LEU A 362 19.38 13.68 -12.43
N LEU A 363 18.41 12.84 -12.08
CA LEU A 363 18.66 11.51 -11.51
C LEU A 363 18.98 10.41 -12.55
N VAL A 364 18.83 10.66 -13.86
CA VAL A 364 19.18 9.67 -14.90
C VAL A 364 20.12 10.29 -15.95
N PRO A 365 21.45 10.07 -15.88
CA PRO A 365 22.44 10.92 -16.57
C PRO A 365 22.50 10.87 -18.10
N ASN A 366 21.67 10.07 -18.78
CA ASN A 366 21.86 9.75 -20.20
C ASN A 366 20.58 9.84 -21.04
N TRP A 367 19.80 10.92 -20.93
CA TRP A 367 18.82 11.24 -21.97
C TRP A 367 18.76 12.73 -22.28
N ARG A 368 19.04 13.08 -23.54
CA ARG A 368 18.84 14.42 -24.08
C ARG A 368 17.41 14.53 -24.60
N PHE A 369 16.66 15.53 -24.14
CA PHE A 369 15.44 15.99 -24.79
C PHE A 369 15.75 16.54 -26.18
N PRO A 370 15.06 16.10 -27.25
CA PRO A 370 14.74 16.98 -28.36
C PRO A 370 13.36 17.61 -28.14
N ARG A 371 13.27 18.86 -28.60
CA ARG A 371 12.14 19.79 -28.49
C ARG A 371 10.80 19.27 -28.96
#